data_AF-A0A1G6I7C6-F1
#
_entry.id   AF-A0A1G6I7C6-F1
#
_cell.length_a   1.000
_cell.length_b   1.000
_cell.length_c   1.000
_cell.angle_alpha   90.00
_cell.angle_beta   90.00
_cell.angle_gamma   90.00
#
_symmetry.space_group_name_H-M   'P 1'
#
loop_
_entity.id
_entity.type
_entity.pdbx_description
1 polymer ?
#
loop_
_entity_poly.entity_id
_entity_poly.type
_entity_poly.pdbx_seq_one_letter_code
_entity_poly.pdbx_strand_id
1 'polypeptide(L)' 'MHKKADAERMIRHLSLEWMEETGYQQQPGHYPSFGAFTTWLESKHYSHYLKFRSRVDPRYEAEGWFESEIRDYWRARSNL' A
#
# COMPACT_ATOMS: atom_id res chain seq x y z
N MET A 1 1.47 18.27 -3.42
CA MET A 1 0.33 17.40 -3.77
C MET A 1 0.70 16.65 -5.03
N HIS A 2 0.63 15.34 -5.02
CA HIS A 2 1.02 14.51 -6.17
C HIS A 2 -0.13 14.34 -7.17
N LYS A 3 0.21 14.02 -8.42
CA LYS A 3 -0.78 13.49 -9.39
C LYS A 3 -1.24 12.12 -8.89
N LYS A 4 -2.52 11.82 -9.07
CA LYS A 4 -3.13 10.56 -8.63
C LYS A 4 -2.38 9.33 -9.18
N ALA A 5 -2.03 9.34 -10.47
CA ALA A 5 -1.29 8.24 -11.09
C ALA A 5 0.12 8.03 -10.52
N ASP A 6 0.82 9.12 -10.17
CA ASP A 6 2.14 9.03 -9.52
C ASP A 6 2.02 8.50 -8.09
N ALA A 7 0.99 8.95 -7.36
CA ALA A 7 0.68 8.44 -6.03
C ALA A 7 0.33 6.94 -6.07
N GLU A 8 -0.53 6.50 -6.99
CA GLU A 8 -0.89 5.09 -7.12
C GLU A 8 0.33 4.21 -7.38
N ARG A 9 1.12 4.56 -8.40
CA ARG A 9 2.34 3.83 -8.73
C ARG A 9 3.28 3.69 -7.53
N MET A 10 3.48 4.78 -6.78
CA MET A 10 4.37 4.77 -5.62
C MET A 10 3.79 4.01 -4.44
N ILE A 11 2.50 4.13 -4.16
CA ILE A 11 1.85 3.36 -3.08
C ILE A 11 1.97 1.86 -3.35
N ARG A 12 1.75 1.41 -4.60
CA ARG A 12 1.92 0.00 -4.99
C ARG A 12 3.34 -0.49 -4.77
N HIS A 13 4.33 0.24 -5.28
CA HIS A 13 5.74 -0.10 -5.08
C HIS A 13 6.11 -0.17 -3.59
N LEU A 14 5.74 0.85 -2.82
CA LEU A 14 6.02 0.95 -1.39
C LEU A 14 5.28 -0.11 -0.56
N SER A 15 4.14 -0.62 -1.04
CA SER A 15 3.44 -1.74 -0.38
C SER A 15 4.29 -2.99 -0.37
N LEU A 16 5.01 -3.26 -1.47
CA LEU A 16 5.90 -4.42 -1.58
C LEU A 16 7.16 -4.22 -0.74
N GLU A 17 7.79 -3.03 -0.78
CA GLU A 17 8.93 -2.72 0.08
C GLU A 17 8.57 -2.84 1.57
N TRP A 18 7.38 -2.37 1.96
CA TRP A 18 6.90 -2.52 3.33
C TRP A 18 6.77 -3.99 3.74
N MET A 19 6.24 -4.86 2.87
CA MET A 19 6.16 -6.29 3.18
C MET A 19 7.55 -6.91 3.39
N GLU A 20 8.48 -6.57 2.51
CA GLU A 20 9.87 -7.07 2.58
C GLU A 20 10.56 -6.62 3.87
N GLU A 21 10.47 -5.33 4.21
CA GLU A 21 11.12 -4.79 5.41
C GLU A 21 10.50 -5.27 6.72
N THR A 22 9.18 -5.47 6.75
CA THR A 22 8.48 -5.89 7.96
C THR A 22 8.37 -7.40 8.10
N GLY A 23 8.74 -8.16 7.06
CA GLY A 23 8.52 -9.60 7.00
C GLY A 23 7.03 -9.97 7.00
N TYR A 24 6.16 -9.09 6.49
CA TYR A 24 4.72 -9.36 6.46
C TYR A 24 4.43 -10.61 5.63
N GLN A 25 3.66 -11.54 6.21
CA GLN A 25 3.18 -12.74 5.55
C GLN A 25 1.66 -12.77 5.59
N GLN A 26 1.04 -13.00 4.43
CA GLN A 26 -0.41 -13.14 4.33
C GLN A 26 -0.87 -14.39 5.09
N GLN A 27 -1.81 -14.21 6.02
CA GLN A 27 -2.45 -15.30 6.74
C GLN A 27 -3.94 -15.38 6.35
N PRO A 28 -4.53 -16.59 6.27
CA PRO A 28 -5.95 -16.75 5.98
C PRO A 28 -6.81 -15.97 6.98
N GLY A 29 -7.72 -15.13 6.48
CA GLY A 29 -8.62 -14.32 7.33
C GLY A 29 -8.01 -13.03 7.90
N HIS A 30 -6.74 -12.73 7.60
CA HIS A 30 -6.08 -11.51 8.05
C HIS A 30 -5.84 -10.54 6.88
N TYR A 31 -6.07 -9.25 7.12
CA TYR A 31 -5.77 -8.17 6.17
C TYR A 31 -4.50 -7.42 6.61
N PRO A 32 -3.70 -6.92 5.65
CA PRO A 32 -2.55 -6.10 5.99
C PRO A 32 -3.03 -4.79 6.65
N SER A 33 -2.34 -4.33 7.69
CA SER A 33 -2.76 -3.12 8.41
C SER A 33 -2.34 -1.87 7.65
N PHE A 34 -3.29 -1.18 7.03
CA PHE A 34 -3.02 0.09 6.37
C PHE A 34 -2.51 1.16 7.36
N GLY A 35 -2.98 1.13 8.61
CA GLY A 35 -2.44 1.98 9.68
C GLY A 35 -0.94 1.77 9.89
N ALA A 36 -0.49 0.52 10.02
CA ALA A 36 0.92 0.19 10.16
C ALA A 36 1.75 0.62 8.93
N PHE A 37 1.20 0.44 7.73
CA PHE A 37 1.81 0.94 6.50
C PHE A 37 1.94 2.47 6.50
N THR A 38 0.91 3.22 6.93
CA THR A 38 1.00 4.68 7.00
C THR A 38 2.03 5.18 8.02
N THR A 39 2.19 4.51 9.16
CA THR A 39 3.26 4.80 10.13
C THR A 39 4.64 4.55 9.52
N TRP A 40 4.79 3.48 8.76
CA TRP A 40 6.04 3.19 8.04
C TRP A 40 6.32 4.22 6.93
N LEU A 41 5.30 4.65 6.17
CA LEU A 41 5.47 5.74 5.20
C LEU A 41 5.93 7.03 5.86
N GLU A 42 5.42 7.35 7.05
CA GLU A 42 5.83 8.53 7.80
C GLU A 42 7.30 8.44 8.23
N SER A 43 7.72 7.29 8.80
CA SER A 43 9.10 7.08 9.22
C SER A 43 10.10 7.10 8.07
N LYS A 44 9.67 6.74 6.85
CA LYS A 44 10.45 6.77 5.61
C LYS A 44 10.32 8.08 4.82
N HIS A 45 9.59 9.07 5.34
CA HIS A 45 9.31 10.35 4.67
C HIS A 45 8.50 10.24 3.35
N TYR A 46 7.78 9.13 3.14
CA TYR A 46 6.91 8.88 1.98
C TYR A 46 5.42 9.22 2.19
N SER A 47 5.02 9.67 3.39
CA SER A 47 3.62 10.00 3.71
C SER A 47 2.98 11.05 2.78
N HIS A 48 3.80 11.82 2.08
CA HIS A 48 3.36 12.80 1.10
C HIS A 48 2.67 12.17 -0.14
N TYR A 49 2.87 10.88 -0.42
CA TYR A 49 2.13 10.16 -1.47
C TYR A 49 0.66 9.90 -1.13
N LEU A 50 0.27 10.01 0.14
CA LEU A 50 -1.15 10.00 0.55
C LEU A 50 -1.86 11.31 0.23
N LYS A 51 -1.14 12.33 -0.26
CA LYS A 51 -1.68 13.67 -0.55
C LYS A 51 -1.82 13.88 -2.06
N PHE A 52 -2.93 13.41 -2.62
CA PHE A 52 -3.31 13.60 -4.02
C PHE A 52 -4.78 14.04 -4.16
N ARG A 53 -5.13 14.58 -5.32
CA ARG A 53 -6.52 14.94 -5.62
C ARG A 53 -7.33 13.68 -5.91
N SER A 54 -8.34 13.41 -5.08
CA SER A 54 -9.35 12.37 -5.29
C SER A 54 -10.75 12.99 -5.39
N ARG A 55 -11.69 12.27 -6.01
CA ARG A 55 -13.13 12.62 -6.02
C ARG A 55 -13.88 12.04 -4.81
N VAL A 56 -13.28 11.12 -4.06
CA VAL A 56 -13.89 10.40 -2.93
C VAL A 56 -13.11 10.75 -1.66
N ASP A 57 -11.96 10.10 -1.45
CA ASP A 57 -11.01 10.36 -0.37
C ASP A 57 -9.66 9.75 -0.78
N PRO A 58 -8.55 10.52 -0.80
CA PRO A 58 -7.24 9.98 -1.15
C PRO A 58 -6.75 8.88 -0.19
N ARG A 59 -7.13 8.91 1.09
CA ARG A 59 -6.75 7.87 2.06
C ARG A 59 -7.44 6.55 1.72
N TYR A 60 -8.75 6.58 1.49
CA TYR A 60 -9.54 5.41 1.11
C TYR A 60 -9.03 4.77 -0.20
N GLU A 61 -8.70 5.60 -1.19
CA GLU A 61 -8.14 5.09 -2.45
C GLU A 61 -6.75 4.46 -2.27
N ALA A 62 -5.87 5.08 -1.47
CA ALA A 62 -4.56 4.55 -1.18
C ALA A 62 -4.61 3.21 -0.41
N GLU A 63 -5.56 3.07 0.51
CA GLU A 63 -5.82 1.82 1.23
C GLU A 63 -6.24 0.71 0.25
N GLY A 64 -7.15 1.01 -0.67
CA GLY A 64 -7.55 0.05 -1.71
C GLY A 64 -6.39 -0.38 -2.62
N TRP A 65 -5.50 0.54 -3.00
CA TRP A 65 -4.29 0.19 -3.78
C TRP A 65 -3.36 -0.72 -2.99
N PHE A 66 -3.06 -0.37 -1.74
CA PHE A 66 -2.22 -1.15 -0.83
C PHE A 66 -2.73 -2.58 -0.64
N GLU A 67 -4.00 -2.74 -0.29
CA GLU A 67 -4.61 -4.05 -0.11
C GLU A 67 -4.63 -4.86 -1.42
N SER A 68 -4.93 -4.21 -2.54
CA SER A 68 -4.97 -4.88 -3.85
C SER A 68 -3.60 -5.42 -4.25
N GLU A 69 -2.54 -4.64 -4.04
CA GLU A 69 -1.18 -4.99 -4.44
C GLU A 69 -0.67 -6.20 -3.64
N ILE A 70 -0.86 -6.17 -2.32
CA ILE A 70 -0.47 -7.27 -1.43
C ILE A 70 -1.23 -8.55 -1.79
N ARG A 71 -2.55 -8.45 -1.96
CA ARG A 71 -3.38 -9.60 -2.34
C ARG A 71 -2.93 -10.20 -3.67
N ASP A 72 -2.67 -9.37 -4.67
CA ASP A 72 -2.31 -9.82 -6.01
C ASP A 72 -0.90 -10.44 -6.03
N TYR A 73 0.04 -9.89 -5.25
CA TYR A 73 1.36 -10.51 -5.01
C TYR A 73 1.24 -11.93 -4.45
N TRP A 74 0.43 -12.14 -3.40
CA TRP A 74 0.26 -13.46 -2.80
C TRP A 74 -0.50 -14.43 -3.69
N ARG A 75 -1.51 -13.97 -4.43
CA ARG A 75 -2.20 -14.79 -5.45
C ARG A 75 -1.25 -15.29 -6.52
N ALA A 76 -0.36 -14.43 -7.03
CA ALA A 76 0.62 -14.83 -8.02
C ALA A 76 1.57 -15.91 -7.49
N ARG A 77 1.96 -15.82 -6.22
CA ARG A 77 2.84 -16.80 -5.55
C ARG A 77 2.17 -18.13 -5.21
N SER A 78 0.86 -18.13 -4.94
CA SER A 78 0.11 -19.37 -4.68
C SER A 78 -0.17 -20.19 -5.94
N ASN A 79 0.04 -19.61 -7.13
CA ASN A 79 -0.16 -20.26 -8.43
C ASN A 79 1.14 -20.83 -9.02
N LEU A 80 2.25 -20.79 -8.27
CA LEU A 80 3.56 -21.38 -8.60
C LEU A 80 3.80 -22.61 -7.74
#